data_AF-A0A930ZIL2-F1
#
_entry.id   AF-A0A930ZIL2-F1
#
_cell.length_a   1.000
_cell.length_b   1.000
_cell.length_c   1.000
_cell.angle_alpha   90.00
_cell.angle_beta   90.00
_cell.angle_gamma   90.00
#
_symmetry.space_group_name_H-M   'P 1'
#
loop_
_entity.id
_entity.type
_entity.pdbx_description
1 polymer ?
#
loop_
_entity_poly.entity_id
_entity_poly.type
_entity_poly.pdbx_seq_one_letter_code
_entity_poly.pdbx_strand_id
1 'polypeptide(L)'
;MFYDWNCDGSYSKTSMTVNAGGTWINGEGYSGQWVQVAGMFMFNFNNDKTAYAGNLASKSVTGIMSTFGGLNGCFYMLQKGVPTNFALEHVAHKTDSQGK
;
A
#
# COMPACT_ATOMS: atom_id res chain seq x y z
N MET A 1 3.16 -1.08 -6.22
CA MET A 1 2.09 -1.01 -5.21
C MET A 1 0.94 -1.84 -5.71
N PHE A 2 0.36 -2.65 -4.84
CA PHE A 2 -0.86 -3.39 -5.06
C PHE A 2 -1.88 -2.89 -4.05
N TYR A 3 -3.11 -2.62 -4.49
CA TYR A 3 -4.17 -2.06 -3.65
C TYR A 3 -5.50 -2.72 -3.98
N ASP A 4 -6.31 -2.92 -2.96
CA ASP A 4 -7.59 -3.60 -3.02
C ASP A 4 -8.60 -2.85 -2.15
N TRP A 5 -9.54 -2.18 -2.81
CA TRP A 5 -10.68 -1.57 -2.15
C TRP A 5 -11.59 -2.67 -1.62
N ASN A 6 -11.90 -2.63 -0.33
CA ASN A 6 -12.66 -3.63 0.43
C ASN A 6 -11.90 -4.90 0.87
N CYS A 7 -10.62 -5.06 0.51
CA CYS A 7 -9.82 -6.23 0.94
C CYS A 7 -10.43 -7.59 0.54
N ASP A 8 -11.04 -7.67 -0.64
CA ASP A 8 -11.71 -8.88 -1.10
C ASP A 8 -10.80 -9.84 -1.90
N GLY A 9 -9.54 -9.48 -2.11
CA GLY A 9 -8.55 -10.18 -2.92
C GLY A 9 -8.39 -9.63 -4.34
N SER A 10 -9.21 -8.66 -4.75
CA SER A 10 -9.22 -8.10 -6.11
C SER A 10 -8.21 -6.96 -6.26
N TYR A 11 -6.92 -7.30 -6.22
CA TYR A 11 -5.85 -6.31 -6.27
C TYR A 11 -5.69 -5.65 -7.65
N SER A 12 -5.80 -4.32 -7.66
CA SER A 12 -5.22 -3.47 -8.70
C SER A 12 -3.74 -3.19 -8.40
N LYS A 13 -2.98 -2.74 -9.41
CA LYS A 13 -1.55 -2.43 -9.22
C LYS A 13 -1.08 -1.23 -10.03
N THR A 14 -0.12 -0.52 -9.46
CA THR A 14 0.59 0.59 -10.11
C THR A 14 2.05 0.65 -9.64
N SER A 15 2.91 1.31 -10.42
CA SER A 15 4.26 1.65 -9.97
C SER A 15 4.22 2.84 -9.01
N MET A 16 5.20 2.95 -8.11
CA MET A 16 5.34 4.10 -7.22
C MET A 16 6.82 4.40 -7.01
N THR A 17 7.18 5.66 -7.13
CA THR A 17 8.51 6.17 -6.80
C THR A 17 8.38 7.02 -5.53
N VAL A 18 9.08 6.58 -4.48
CA VAL A 18 9.16 7.27 -3.19
C VAL A 18 10.47 8.05 -3.17
N ASN A 19 10.39 9.38 -3.16
CA ASN A 19 11.56 10.25 -3.23
C ASN A 19 12.05 10.59 -1.82
N ALA A 20 13.38 10.67 -1.61
CA ALA A 20 13.97 10.98 -0.31
C ALA A 20 13.51 12.33 0.28
N GLY A 21 13.02 13.27 -0.54
CA GLY A 21 12.50 14.57 -0.11
C GLY A 21 11.07 14.56 0.43
N GLY A 22 10.52 13.40 0.82
CA GLY A 22 9.17 13.31 1.40
C GLY A 22 8.03 13.32 0.39
N THR A 23 8.31 13.24 -0.91
CA THR A 23 7.29 13.18 -1.96
C THR A 23 7.22 11.83 -2.64
N TRP A 24 6.10 11.52 -3.27
CA TRP A 24 5.95 10.33 -4.11
C TRP A 24 5.17 10.65 -5.39
N ILE A 25 5.40 9.82 -6.41
CA ILE A 25 4.61 9.79 -7.65
C ILE A 25 4.24 8.33 -7.99
N ASN A 26 3.12 8.10 -8.65
CA ASN A 26 2.72 6.77 -9.10
C ASN A 26 2.52 6.71 -10.63
N GLY A 27 2.36 5.50 -11.16
CA GLY A 27 2.16 5.26 -12.59
C GLY A 27 0.81 5.73 -13.14
N GLU A 28 -0.11 6.18 -12.28
CA GLU A 28 -1.43 6.69 -12.65
C GLU A 28 -1.46 8.22 -12.74
N GLY A 29 -0.31 8.89 -12.55
CA GLY A 29 -0.19 10.35 -12.61
C GLY A 29 -0.52 11.06 -11.29
N TYR A 30 -0.73 10.32 -10.20
CA TYR A 30 -0.94 10.90 -8.87
C TYR A 30 0.37 11.16 -8.14
N SER A 31 0.32 12.08 -7.18
CA SER A 31 1.44 12.46 -6.34
C SER A 31 0.98 12.87 -4.94
N GLY A 32 1.94 12.91 -4.02
CA GLY A 32 1.64 13.26 -2.65
C GLY A 32 2.86 13.33 -1.74
N GLN A 33 2.61 13.38 -0.44
CA GLN A 33 3.63 13.36 0.60
C GLN A 33 3.70 11.96 1.23
N TRP A 34 4.86 11.61 1.77
CA TRP A 34 5.05 10.43 2.57
C TRP A 34 5.96 10.72 3.77
N VAL A 35 5.84 9.86 4.78
CA VAL A 35 6.72 9.84 5.94
C VAL A 35 6.92 8.41 6.40
N GLN A 36 8.09 8.14 6.98
CA GLN A 36 8.34 6.90 7.71
C GLN A 36 8.79 7.22 9.13
N VAL A 37 8.05 6.70 10.12
CA VAL A 37 8.35 6.89 11.55
C VAL A 37 8.16 5.56 12.26
N ALA A 38 9.15 5.15 13.05
CA ALA A 38 9.07 3.95 13.89
C ALA A 38 8.62 2.67 13.15
N GLY A 39 9.11 2.47 11.92
CA GLY A 39 8.76 1.30 11.09
C GLY A 39 7.41 1.39 10.36
N MET A 40 6.62 2.44 10.61
CA MET A 40 5.39 2.73 9.89
C MET A 40 5.68 3.64 8.70
N PHE A 41 5.24 3.25 7.51
CA PHE A 41 5.25 4.04 6.28
C PHE A 41 3.85 4.57 6.03
N MET A 42 3.73 5.89 5.87
CA MET A 42 2.47 6.56 5.62
C MET A 42 2.60 7.47 4.41
N PHE A 43 1.57 7.54 3.58
CA PHE A 43 1.50 8.50 2.49
C PHE A 43 0.07 8.95 2.22
N ASN A 44 -0.08 10.17 1.70
CA ASN A 44 -1.35 10.78 1.32
C ASN A 44 -1.25 11.38 -0.07
N PHE A 45 -2.39 11.76 -0.66
CA PHE A 45 -2.48 12.37 -1.99
C PHE A 45 -2.55 13.90 -1.85
N ASN A 46 -1.91 14.64 -2.75
CA ASN A 46 -1.87 16.12 -2.66
C ASN A 46 -3.26 16.78 -2.77
N ASN A 47 -4.22 16.13 -3.43
CA ASN A 47 -5.56 16.68 -3.70
C ASN A 47 -6.70 15.78 -3.18
N ASP A 48 -6.38 14.79 -2.36
CA ASP A 48 -7.35 13.83 -1.85
C ASP A 48 -7.02 13.47 -0.39
N LYS A 49 -8.04 13.24 0.44
CA LYS A 49 -7.87 12.83 1.83
C LYS A 49 -7.41 11.38 1.97
N THR A 50 -7.36 10.65 0.86
CA THR A 50 -6.93 9.26 0.82
C THR A 50 -5.55 9.13 1.42
N ALA A 51 -5.49 8.34 2.49
CA ALA A 51 -4.27 8.05 3.22
C ALA A 51 -4.04 6.55 3.24
N TYR A 52 -2.77 6.19 3.17
CA TYR A 52 -2.27 4.84 3.26
C TYR A 52 -1.32 4.78 4.44
N ALA A 53 -1.46 3.75 5.28
CA ALA A 53 -0.59 3.52 6.42
C ALA A 53 -0.28 2.02 6.51
N GLY A 54 1.02 1.68 6.53
CA GLY A 54 1.46 0.29 6.59
C GLY A 54 2.79 0.13 7.31
N ASN A 55 3.08 -1.10 7.70
CA ASN A 55 4.35 -1.45 8.35
C ASN A 55 5.39 -1.80 7.30
N LEU A 56 6.55 -1.13 7.37
CA LEU A 56 7.73 -1.51 6.60
C LEU A 56 8.44 -2.66 7.31
N ALA A 57 8.55 -3.78 6.61
CA ALA A 57 9.35 -4.93 7.02
C ALA A 57 10.27 -5.33 5.87
N SER A 58 11.59 -5.15 6.06
CA SER A 58 12.60 -5.45 5.04
C SER A 58 12.33 -4.73 3.72
N LYS A 59 11.87 -5.44 2.68
CA LYS A 59 11.61 -4.91 1.32
C LYS A 59 10.13 -4.82 0.98
N SER A 60 9.25 -4.93 1.97
CA SER A 60 7.80 -4.83 1.78
C SER A 60 7.16 -3.86 2.76
N VAL A 61 6.07 -3.23 2.30
CA VAL A 61 5.13 -2.52 3.15
C VAL A 61 3.79 -3.20 3.04
N THR A 62 3.10 -3.44 4.15
CA THR A 62 1.72 -3.95 4.16
C THR A 62 0.88 -3.11 5.09
N GLY A 63 -0.33 -2.74 4.67
CA GLY A 63 -1.17 -1.86 5.44
C GLY A 63 -2.58 -1.67 4.92
N ILE A 64 -3.22 -0.63 5.44
CA ILE A 64 -4.58 -0.24 5.11
C ILE A 64 -4.61 1.13 4.44
N MET A 65 -5.68 1.40 3.70
CA MET A 65 -5.98 2.73 3.20
C MET A 65 -7.43 3.12 3.45
N SER A 66 -7.66 4.43 3.52
CA SER A 66 -8.99 5.02 3.69
C SER A 66 -9.09 6.35 2.96
N THR A 67 -10.23 6.61 2.36
CA THR A 67 -10.59 7.95 1.84
C THR A 67 -11.10 8.87 2.95
N PHE A 68 -11.39 8.33 4.14
CA PHE A 68 -12.17 8.97 5.21
C PHE A 68 -13.58 9.45 4.77
N GLY A 69 -14.02 9.08 3.56
CA GLY A 69 -15.34 9.35 3.00
C GLY A 69 -16.21 8.10 2.88
N GLY A 70 -15.77 6.96 3.41
CA GLY A 70 -16.52 5.70 3.44
C GLY A 70 -15.88 4.53 2.68
N LEU A 71 -14.81 4.77 1.91
CA LEU A 71 -14.06 3.70 1.24
C LEU A 71 -12.80 3.36 2.04
N ASN A 72 -12.60 2.07 2.31
CA ASN A 72 -11.44 1.52 2.98
C ASN A 72 -10.90 0.33 2.18
N GLY A 73 -9.65 -0.03 2.41
CA GLY A 73 -9.10 -1.26 1.88
C GLY A 73 -7.70 -1.55 2.40
N CYS A 74 -6.99 -2.41 1.69
CA CYS A 74 -5.64 -2.83 2.03
C CYS A 74 -4.72 -2.72 0.83
N PHE A 75 -3.44 -2.60 1.16
CA PHE A 75 -2.40 -2.49 0.16
C PHE A 75 -1.15 -3.20 0.63
N TYR A 76 -0.31 -3.52 -0.35
CA TYR A 76 1.08 -3.84 -0.10
C TYR A 76 1.98 -3.24 -1.18
N MET A 77 3.22 -3.00 -0.80
CA MET A 77 4.27 -2.51 -1.69
C MET A 77 5.45 -3.46 -1.60
N LEU A 78 6.06 -3.72 -2.74
CA LEU A 78 7.30 -4.48 -2.85
C LEU A 78 8.35 -3.57 -3.47
N GLN A 79 9.55 -3.58 -2.90
CA GLN A 79 10.68 -2.88 -3.50
C GLN A 79 10.97 -3.47 -4.89
N LYS A 80 11.40 -2.61 -5.83
CA LYS A 80 11.78 -3.03 -7.18
C LYS A 80 12.79 -4.19 -7.10
N GLY A 81 12.52 -5.26 -7.86
CA GLY A 81 13.36 -6.45 -7.91
C GLY A 81 12.98 -7.57 -6.93
N VAL A 82 12.04 -7.34 -6.01
CA VAL A 82 11.44 -8.43 -5.21
C VAL A 82 10.50 -9.26 -6.11
N PRO A 83 10.63 -10.59 -6.16
CA PRO A 83 9.71 -11.45 -6.90
C PRO A 83 8.27 -11.27 -6.41
N THR A 84 7.34 -11.07 -7.34
CA THR A 84 5.91 -10.86 -7.03
C THR A 84 5.15 -12.18 -6.85
N ASN A 85 5.82 -13.31 -7.05
CA ASN A 85 5.23 -14.66 -7.04
C ASN A 85 4.71 -15.01 -5.64
N PHE A 86 5.42 -14.57 -4.59
CA PHE A 86 4.98 -14.69 -3.20
C PHE A 86 3.74 -13.85 -2.88
N ALA A 87 3.52 -12.76 -3.62
CA ALA A 87 2.38 -11.88 -3.40
C ALA A 87 1.06 -12.51 -3.88
N LEU A 88 1.11 -13.43 -4.85
CA LEU A 88 -0.05 -14.23 -5.26
C LEU A 88 -0.42 -15.27 -4.20
N GLU A 89 0.57 -15.82 -3.49
CA GLU A 89 0.36 -16.82 -2.44
C GLU A 89 -0.29 -16.19 -1.19
N HIS A 90 0.04 -14.94 -0.86
CA HIS A 90 -0.61 -14.19 0.22
C HIS A 90 -2.08 -13.84 -0.07
N VAL A 91 -2.50 -13.81 -1.34
CA VAL A 91 -3.91 -13.60 -1.76
C VAL A 91 -4.73 -14.89 -1.63
N ALA A 92 -4.09 -16.06 -1.74
CA ALA A 92 -4.76 -17.35 -1.65
C ALA A 92 -5.09 -17.75 -0.20
N HIS A 93 -4.34 -17.25 0.78
CA HIS A 93 -4.58 -17.50 2.19
C HIS A 93 -5.22 -16.27 2.84
N LYS A 94 -6.53 -16.12 2.61
CA LYS A 94 -7.38 -15.23 3.42
C LYS A 94 -7.40 -15.77 4.84
N THR A 95 -6.45 -15.31 5.64
CA THR A 95 -6.51 -15.52 7.06
C THR A 95 -7.52 -14.53 7.64
N ASP A 96 -8.60 -15.04 8.20
CA ASP A 96 -9.61 -14.19 8.84
C ASP A 96 -9.04 -13.47 10.09
N SER A 97 -9.83 -12.62 10.74
CA SER A 97 -9.40 -11.93 11.97
C SER A 97 -9.09 -12.88 13.15
N GLN A 98 -9.15 -14.20 12.94
CA GLN A 98 -8.80 -15.25 13.90
C GLN A 98 -7.58 -16.07 13.49
N GLY A 99 -6.89 -15.75 12.39
CA GLY A 99 -5.69 -16.50 12.05
C GLY A 99 -5.95 -17.83 11.33
N LYS A 100 -7.14 -18.06 10.75
CA LYS A 100 -7.48 -19.31 10.03
C LYS A 100 -7.58 -19.13 8.51
#